data_AF-A0A1H4D691-F1
#
_entry.id   AF-A0A1H4D691-F1
#
_cell.length_a   1.000
_cell.length_b   1.000
_cell.length_c   1.000
_cell.angle_alpha   90.00
_cell.angle_beta   90.00
_cell.angle_gamma   90.00
#
_symmetry.space_group_name_H-M   'P 1'
#
loop_
_entity.id
_entity.type
_entity.pdbx_description
1 polymer ?
#
loop_
_entity_poly.entity_id
_entity_poly.type
_entity_poly.pdbx_seq_one_letter_code
_entity_poly.pdbx_strand_id
1 'polypeptide(L)'
;MKKKLTILAASTLLLWGCNKQYSPSKTSNINSKPSIESVKEILINEGFSTFNLIDADSGYIVEGDIFIPYTHFTNQNSNSPSVSEVEGNTPSTNKNKYLIGEIEQYRTFNIVTSYSMPGVSSGRKIYIKVATNLPTAFLTATDSAIARYNALNLAFQFVRITSSSTPDINITSNSLPAGVFASSGFPTSSGDPYNSIKMNVTYLGNSPNIGFLTTTIAHELGHCIGLRHTDYFDRRYSCGYTSTTPINEGDETNAIQIPGTTPTGDPNSFMLACSSVGTNRPFTSNDKTALLYLYGQFGAGDDGQFYQDSITGGLYQMMERKPRKIFSGSINTLYGGITNLNIRYAPIELPIGSNILDGSAVLKSNTSGTLYFLDRSSSGTTKKRLITSTIILNKYYFNTSYIQTVSDSVINSYQTGSSLPTTGNNGKFVRDGATGAVYVAMDDSLRKLNSINVIYNTFIMNSDHIPNILSLINKGTDILTGSRLIKTSTSDDVYFLDVHKDINGSTISEKRHIYNMEIFDRYRFKINQIQTVTQATLDSYSTGEPLN
;
A
#
# COMPACT_ATOMS: atom_id res chain seq x y z
N MET A 1 30.27 -49.91 80.68
CA MET A 1 29.56 -50.92 79.85
C MET A 1 30.01 -50.75 78.41
N LYS A 2 30.44 -51.85 77.78
CA LYS A 2 30.95 -51.93 76.41
C LYS A 2 29.83 -51.73 75.37
N LYS A 3 30.25 -51.44 74.12
CA LYS A 3 29.58 -51.64 72.81
C LYS A 3 28.92 -50.36 72.26
N LYS A 4 29.07 -49.95 70.99
CA LYS A 4 29.66 -50.57 69.79
C LYS A 4 29.95 -49.45 68.77
N LEU A 5 31.13 -49.47 68.18
CA LEU A 5 31.43 -48.82 66.91
C LEU A 5 30.88 -49.74 65.80
N THR A 6 30.13 -49.22 64.84
CA THR A 6 29.71 -49.99 63.66
C THR A 6 29.89 -49.10 62.43
N ILE A 7 30.92 -49.45 61.67
CA ILE A 7 31.19 -48.98 60.32
C ILE A 7 30.25 -49.75 59.40
N LEU A 8 29.46 -49.05 58.59
CA LEU A 8 28.77 -49.65 57.45
C LEU A 8 28.96 -48.76 56.23
N ALA A 9 29.74 -49.27 55.28
CA ALA A 9 29.86 -48.72 53.94
C ALA A 9 28.60 -49.10 53.15
N ALA A 10 27.98 -48.13 52.48
CA ALA A 10 26.95 -48.40 51.48
C ALA A 10 27.00 -47.34 50.36
N SER A 11 27.36 -47.85 49.19
CA SER A 11 27.37 -47.28 47.84
C SER A 11 26.41 -46.13 47.56
N THR A 12 26.97 -44.98 47.16
CA THR A 12 26.27 -43.89 46.46
C THR A 12 25.86 -44.32 45.05
N LEU A 13 24.58 -44.63 44.85
CA LEU A 13 23.92 -44.51 43.55
C LEU A 13 23.48 -43.05 43.36
N LEU A 14 23.99 -42.41 42.32
CA LEU A 14 23.56 -41.11 41.84
C LEU A 14 22.19 -41.24 41.16
N LEU A 15 21.12 -40.80 41.83
CA LEU A 15 19.85 -40.50 41.17
C LEU A 15 19.72 -38.97 41.06
N TRP A 16 19.80 -38.47 39.83
CA TRP A 16 19.45 -37.10 39.45
C TRP A 16 17.96 -36.85 39.68
N GLY A 17 17.64 -36.04 40.69
CA GLY A 17 16.36 -35.35 40.82
C GLY A 17 16.52 -33.89 40.38
N CYS A 18 15.99 -33.54 39.22
CA CYS A 18 15.87 -32.14 38.81
C CYS A 18 14.71 -31.52 39.58
N ASN A 19 15.01 -30.74 40.63
CA ASN A 19 14.00 -29.88 41.25
C ASN A 19 13.66 -28.76 40.27
N LYS A 20 12.45 -28.79 39.70
CA LYS A 20 11.86 -27.67 38.97
C LYS A 20 11.65 -26.53 39.96
N GLN A 21 12.65 -25.67 40.11
CA GLN A 21 12.48 -24.42 40.85
C GLN A 21 11.47 -23.55 40.11
N TYR A 22 10.31 -23.40 40.72
CA TYR A 22 9.37 -22.35 40.41
C TYR A 22 10.07 -21.01 40.69
N SER A 23 10.63 -20.40 39.65
CA SER A 23 10.94 -18.97 39.68
C SER A 23 9.61 -18.24 39.49
N PRO A 24 9.21 -17.34 40.40
CA PRO A 24 8.03 -16.52 40.18
C PRO A 24 8.24 -15.75 38.89
N SER A 25 7.27 -15.82 37.98
CA SER A 25 7.22 -15.00 36.78
C SER A 25 7.52 -13.56 37.19
N LYS A 26 8.65 -13.03 36.70
CA LYS A 26 8.86 -11.58 36.67
C LYS A 26 7.67 -11.03 35.89
N THR A 27 6.81 -10.31 36.59
CA THR A 27 5.88 -9.37 35.99
C THR A 27 6.68 -8.49 35.04
N SER A 28 6.49 -8.70 33.74
CA SER A 28 7.08 -7.85 32.70
C SER A 28 6.54 -6.44 32.91
N ASN A 29 7.42 -5.53 33.29
CA ASN A 29 7.14 -4.11 33.21
C ASN A 29 6.88 -3.78 31.74
N ILE A 30 5.65 -3.36 31.41
CA ILE A 30 5.18 -3.07 30.04
C ILE A 30 5.92 -1.89 29.38
N ASN A 31 6.87 -1.25 30.09
CA ASN A 31 7.59 -0.05 29.67
C ASN A 31 9.13 -0.17 29.72
N SER A 32 9.72 -1.37 29.72
CA SER A 32 11.18 -1.48 29.69
C SER A 32 11.72 -1.08 28.30
N LYS A 33 12.53 -0.02 28.28
CA LYS A 33 13.23 0.46 27.08
C LYS A 33 14.09 -0.68 26.46
N PRO A 34 13.86 -1.06 25.19
CA PRO A 34 14.66 -2.06 24.50
C PRO A 34 16.07 -1.53 24.17
N SER A 35 17.04 -2.41 23.90
CA SER A 35 18.41 -1.97 23.53
C SER A 35 18.43 -1.38 22.12
N ILE A 36 19.25 -0.36 21.90
CA ILE A 36 19.33 0.33 20.59
C ILE A 36 19.79 -0.62 19.48
N GLU A 37 20.66 -1.60 19.78
CA GLU A 37 21.10 -2.61 18.83
C GLU A 37 19.96 -3.53 18.37
N SER A 38 19.15 -4.06 19.30
CA SER A 38 18.00 -4.92 18.95
C SER A 38 16.92 -4.15 18.18
N VAL A 39 16.74 -2.88 18.51
CA VAL A 39 15.82 -1.97 17.83
C VAL A 39 16.24 -1.74 16.37
N LYS A 40 17.54 -1.51 16.12
CA LYS A 40 18.04 -1.27 14.76
C LYS A 40 17.76 -2.44 13.83
N GLU A 41 17.96 -3.67 14.29
CA GLU A 41 17.69 -4.87 13.48
C GLU A 41 16.20 -5.00 13.12
N ILE A 42 15.31 -4.78 14.10
CA ILE A 42 13.86 -4.80 13.88
C ILE A 42 13.47 -3.71 12.87
N LEU A 43 13.96 -2.48 13.05
CA LEU A 43 13.69 -1.35 12.18
C LEU A 43 14.15 -1.59 10.74
N ILE A 44 15.36 -2.14 10.55
CA ILE A 44 15.87 -2.46 9.21
C ILE A 44 14.99 -3.51 8.53
N ASN A 45 14.58 -4.56 9.26
CA ASN A 45 13.68 -5.59 8.74
C ASN A 45 12.28 -5.04 8.40
N GLU A 46 11.85 -4.00 9.10
CA GLU A 46 10.63 -3.25 8.82
C GLU A 46 10.83 -2.13 7.80
N GLY A 47 12.02 -2.06 7.20
CA GLY A 47 12.39 -1.16 6.11
C GLY A 47 12.46 0.29 6.51
N PHE A 48 12.77 0.56 7.78
CA PHE A 48 13.11 1.89 8.27
C PHE A 48 14.61 2.15 8.16
N SER A 49 14.95 3.40 7.87
CA SER A 49 16.32 3.88 8.02
C SER A 49 16.67 4.01 9.50
N THR A 50 17.81 3.45 9.89
CA THR A 50 18.38 3.68 11.23
C THR A 50 19.34 4.87 11.25
N PHE A 51 19.49 5.58 10.12
CA PHE A 51 20.26 6.81 10.03
C PHE A 51 19.60 7.89 10.89
N ASN A 52 20.39 8.55 11.75
CA ASN A 52 19.91 9.53 12.74
C ASN A 52 18.78 9.01 13.65
N LEU A 53 18.80 7.72 14.02
CA LEU A 53 17.88 7.16 15.03
C LEU A 53 17.97 7.95 16.34
N ILE A 54 16.84 8.52 16.76
CA ILE A 54 16.71 9.36 17.94
C ILE A 54 16.00 8.58 19.04
N ASP A 55 16.58 8.59 20.23
CA ASP A 55 15.90 8.14 21.45
C ASP A 55 14.93 9.22 21.93
N ALA A 56 13.66 8.85 22.12
CA ALA A 56 12.59 9.75 22.52
C ALA A 56 11.87 9.21 23.76
N ASP A 57 11.08 10.05 24.42
CA ASP A 57 10.27 9.57 25.54
C ASP A 57 9.24 8.54 25.06
N SER A 58 9.28 7.36 25.67
CA SER A 58 8.46 6.18 25.40
C SER A 58 8.62 5.51 24.01
N GLY A 59 9.69 5.80 23.25
CA GLY A 59 9.89 5.23 21.91
C GLY A 59 11.18 5.69 21.22
N TYR A 60 11.24 5.47 19.92
CA TYR A 60 12.29 5.99 19.04
C TYR A 60 11.70 6.83 17.93
N ILE A 61 12.44 7.84 17.48
CA ILE A 61 12.16 8.60 16.27
C ILE A 61 13.14 8.15 15.19
N VAL A 62 12.61 7.66 14.08
CA VAL A 62 13.35 7.33 12.86
C VAL A 62 13.05 8.37 11.80
N GLU A 63 13.97 8.51 10.84
CA GLU A 63 13.73 9.27 9.60
C GLU A 63 13.42 10.76 9.77
N GLY A 64 13.61 11.30 10.98
CA GLY A 64 13.42 12.70 11.33
C GLY A 64 12.18 12.94 12.20
N ASP A 65 11.09 12.24 11.94
CA ASP A 65 9.76 12.52 12.47
C ASP A 65 8.84 11.30 12.63
N ILE A 66 9.29 10.08 12.30
CA ILE A 66 8.47 8.88 12.49
C ILE A 66 8.72 8.25 13.86
N PHE A 67 7.71 8.26 14.73
CA PHE A 67 7.75 7.70 16.07
C PHE A 67 7.32 6.23 16.11
N ILE A 68 8.18 5.39 16.68
CA ILE A 68 7.91 3.98 16.95
C ILE A 68 7.89 3.75 18.48
N PRO A 69 6.76 3.35 19.09
CA PRO A 69 6.66 3.20 20.54
C PRO A 69 7.46 1.99 21.04
N TYR A 70 7.94 2.01 22.30
CA TYR A 70 8.67 0.86 22.86
C TYR A 70 7.88 -0.46 22.84
N THR A 71 6.56 -0.39 22.96
CA THR A 71 5.65 -1.54 22.88
C THR A 71 5.70 -2.28 21.55
N HIS A 72 6.16 -1.61 20.49
CA HIS A 72 6.39 -2.21 19.18
C HIS A 72 7.49 -3.29 19.25
N PHE A 73 8.53 -3.04 20.05
CA PHE A 73 9.69 -3.93 20.15
C PHE A 73 9.55 -4.99 21.24
N THR A 74 8.68 -4.79 22.23
CA THR A 74 8.55 -5.70 23.39
C THR A 74 7.54 -6.84 23.19
N ASN A 75 6.72 -6.81 22.13
CA ASN A 75 5.76 -7.87 21.79
C ASN A 75 6.28 -8.88 20.76
N GLN A 76 7.51 -8.73 20.27
CA GLN A 76 8.14 -9.66 19.34
C GLN A 76 8.73 -10.87 20.10
N ASN A 77 7.88 -11.72 20.67
CA ASN A 77 8.29 -13.03 21.17
C ASN A 77 8.66 -13.93 19.97
N SER A 78 9.96 -13.99 19.67
CA SER A 78 10.64 -15.21 19.21
C SER A 78 9.95 -15.97 18.06
N ASN A 79 9.75 -15.35 16.89
CA ASN A 79 9.48 -16.08 15.63
C ASN A 79 9.79 -15.26 14.35
N SER A 80 10.68 -14.27 14.42
CA SER A 80 11.29 -13.74 13.18
C SER A 80 12.41 -14.67 12.72
N PRO A 81 12.51 -14.99 11.41
CA PRO A 81 13.64 -15.74 10.90
C PRO A 81 14.91 -14.92 11.13
N SER A 82 15.84 -15.49 11.88
CA SER A 82 17.18 -14.97 12.02
C SER A 82 17.84 -14.90 10.65
N VAL A 83 18.09 -13.69 10.15
CA VAL A 83 19.02 -13.49 9.04
C VAL A 83 20.40 -13.66 9.64
N SER A 84 20.94 -14.87 9.54
CA SER A 84 22.35 -15.13 9.85
C SER A 84 23.21 -14.19 9.02
N GLU A 85 24.01 -13.37 9.70
CA GLU A 85 25.14 -12.66 9.13
C GLU A 85 25.94 -13.62 8.25
N VAL A 86 25.97 -13.36 6.94
CA VAL A 86 27.04 -13.89 6.10
C VAL A 86 28.13 -12.82 6.14
N GLU A 87 29.06 -13.03 7.07
CA GLU A 87 30.37 -12.39 7.04
C GLU A 87 30.99 -12.56 5.65
N GLY A 88 31.49 -11.45 5.10
CA GLY A 88 32.36 -11.46 3.93
C GLY A 88 31.67 -11.14 2.61
N ASN A 89 31.37 -9.86 2.37
CA ASN A 89 31.86 -9.25 1.15
C ASN A 89 32.02 -7.74 1.31
N THR A 90 33.25 -7.31 1.14
CA THR A 90 33.76 -5.95 1.03
C THR A 90 32.83 -5.09 0.14
N PRO A 91 32.59 -3.81 0.46
CA PRO A 91 31.79 -2.91 -0.36
C PRO A 91 32.41 -2.78 -1.76
N SER A 92 31.88 -3.55 -2.71
CA SER A 92 32.33 -3.53 -4.09
C SER A 92 31.84 -2.26 -4.76
N THR A 93 32.82 -1.39 -4.97
CA THR A 93 32.85 -0.18 -5.76
C THR A 93 32.45 -0.45 -7.21
N ASN A 94 31.15 -0.41 -7.52
CA ASN A 94 30.64 -0.16 -8.87
C ASN A 94 29.26 0.51 -8.81
N LYS A 95 29.20 1.66 -8.13
CA LYS A 95 28.10 2.63 -8.27
C LYS A 95 28.25 3.35 -9.62
N ASN A 96 27.80 2.71 -10.69
CA ASN A 96 27.47 3.36 -11.96
C ASN A 96 26.42 2.51 -12.68
N LYS A 97 25.28 2.30 -12.02
CA LYS A 97 24.02 2.00 -12.69
C LYS A 97 23.10 3.16 -12.35
N TYR A 98 22.65 3.85 -13.38
CA TYR A 98 21.80 5.04 -13.33
C TYR A 98 20.63 4.84 -12.34
N LEU A 99 20.81 5.30 -11.10
CA LEU A 99 19.69 5.64 -10.24
C LEU A 99 19.18 6.99 -10.75
N ILE A 100 18.31 6.97 -11.74
CA ILE A 100 17.32 8.05 -11.82
C ILE A 100 16.32 7.71 -10.71
N GLY A 101 16.74 7.95 -9.46
CA GLY A 101 15.86 7.95 -8.29
C GLY A 101 15.03 9.20 -8.39
N GLU A 102 13.99 9.11 -9.20
CA GLU A 102 12.99 10.12 -9.37
C GLU A 102 12.30 10.37 -8.01
N ILE A 103 12.28 11.62 -7.55
CA ILE A 103 11.62 12.04 -6.30
C ILE A 103 10.11 12.00 -6.58
N GLU A 104 9.40 11.09 -5.94
CA GLU A 104 8.01 10.73 -6.20
C GLU A 104 7.18 10.76 -4.91
N GLN A 105 5.88 10.50 -4.98
CA GLN A 105 5.03 10.38 -3.79
C GLN A 105 4.95 8.91 -3.36
N TYR A 106 5.20 8.63 -2.08
CA TYR A 106 5.22 7.26 -1.55
C TYR A 106 4.19 7.07 -0.44
N ARG A 107 3.79 5.82 -0.24
CA ARG A 107 2.94 5.40 0.88
C ARG A 107 3.50 4.18 1.58
N THR A 108 3.00 3.94 2.79
CA THR A 108 3.16 2.66 3.48
C THR A 108 2.17 1.62 2.96
N PHE A 109 2.34 0.38 3.42
CA PHE A 109 1.39 -0.70 3.13
C PHE A 109 0.04 -0.52 3.83
N ASN A 110 0.04 0.12 5.00
CA ASN A 110 -1.16 0.38 5.76
C ASN A 110 -1.70 1.76 5.40
N ILE A 111 -2.89 1.79 4.81
CA ILE A 111 -3.62 3.03 4.50
C ILE A 111 -4.89 3.07 5.32
N VAL A 112 -5.43 4.27 5.53
CA VAL A 112 -6.69 4.43 6.26
C VAL A 112 -7.84 3.83 5.45
N THR A 113 -8.66 3.01 6.09
CA THR A 113 -9.88 2.51 5.47
C THR A 113 -10.82 3.69 5.24
N SER A 114 -11.12 3.96 3.97
CA SER A 114 -12.09 4.97 3.57
C SER A 114 -13.34 4.27 3.02
N TYR A 115 -14.51 4.68 3.50
CA TYR A 115 -15.79 4.19 3.01
C TYR A 115 -16.41 5.31 2.15
N SER A 116 -16.58 5.08 0.85
CA SER A 116 -17.42 5.94 0.02
C SER A 116 -18.82 5.32 -0.05
N MET A 117 -19.85 6.12 0.29
CA MET A 117 -21.25 5.72 0.20
C MET A 117 -21.97 6.64 -0.79
N PRO A 118 -22.86 6.10 -1.67
CA PRO A 118 -23.65 6.94 -2.57
C PRO A 118 -24.43 8.01 -1.81
N GLY A 119 -24.28 9.28 -2.21
CA GLY A 119 -24.98 10.41 -1.61
C GLY A 119 -24.37 11.00 -0.33
N VAL A 120 -23.21 10.50 0.12
CA VAL A 120 -22.48 11.05 1.27
C VAL A 120 -21.09 11.49 0.82
N SER A 121 -20.84 12.80 0.82
CA SER A 121 -19.58 13.45 0.41
C SER A 121 -18.36 13.12 1.31
N SER A 122 -18.46 12.16 2.22
CA SER A 122 -17.36 11.53 2.98
C SER A 122 -17.98 10.52 3.95
N GLY A 123 -17.74 9.22 3.79
CA GLY A 123 -18.37 8.23 4.66
C GLY A 123 -17.73 8.11 6.03
N ARG A 124 -16.42 8.36 6.15
CA ARG A 124 -15.67 8.31 7.42
C ARG A 124 -15.34 9.73 7.91
N LYS A 125 -15.56 10.00 9.20
CA LYS A 125 -15.00 11.18 9.88
C LYS A 125 -13.80 10.74 10.70
N ILE A 126 -12.69 11.47 10.60
CA ILE A 126 -11.50 11.28 11.41
C ILE A 126 -11.41 12.46 12.36
N TYR A 127 -11.63 12.20 13.64
CA TYR A 127 -11.70 13.21 14.68
C TYR A 127 -10.31 13.57 15.21
N ILE A 128 -9.95 14.84 15.10
CA ILE A 128 -8.68 15.39 15.58
C ILE A 128 -8.94 16.20 16.85
N LYS A 129 -8.15 15.95 17.89
CA LYS A 129 -8.16 16.76 19.11
C LYS A 129 -6.82 17.44 19.30
N VAL A 130 -6.84 18.75 19.50
CA VAL A 130 -5.66 19.54 19.89
C VAL A 130 -5.66 19.70 21.40
N ALA A 131 -4.56 19.34 22.06
CA ALA A 131 -4.42 19.43 23.50
C ALA A 131 -4.58 20.89 23.97
N THR A 132 -5.26 21.09 25.10
CA THR A 132 -5.62 22.42 25.62
C THR A 132 -4.43 23.24 26.11
N ASN A 133 -3.28 22.59 26.33
CA ASN A 133 -2.03 23.25 26.71
C ASN A 133 -1.21 23.73 25.51
N LEU A 134 -1.64 23.48 24.28
CA LEU A 134 -1.01 24.05 23.09
C LEU A 134 -1.47 25.50 22.85
N PRO A 135 -0.57 26.41 22.46
CA PRO A 135 -0.93 27.79 22.11
C PRO A 135 -1.96 27.88 20.98
N THR A 136 -2.73 28.99 20.94
CA THR A 136 -3.77 29.24 19.91
C THR A 136 -3.25 29.09 18.48
N ALA A 137 -1.98 29.41 18.22
CA ALA A 137 -1.33 29.22 16.92
C ALA A 137 -1.47 27.77 16.38
N PHE A 138 -1.38 26.77 17.25
CA PHE A 138 -1.51 25.35 16.89
C PHE A 138 -2.95 25.01 16.52
N LEU A 139 -3.94 25.56 17.22
CA LEU A 139 -5.35 25.37 16.87
C LEU A 139 -5.65 25.94 15.48
N THR A 140 -5.22 27.19 15.22
CA THR A 140 -5.40 27.85 13.91
C THR A 140 -4.70 27.11 12.77
N ALA A 141 -3.48 26.61 13.02
CA ALA A 141 -2.74 25.83 12.05
C ALA A 141 -3.38 24.46 11.80
N THR A 142 -3.91 23.78 12.83
CA THR A 142 -4.68 22.54 12.68
C THR A 142 -5.93 22.77 11.82
N ASP A 143 -6.70 23.83 12.07
CA ASP A 143 -7.87 24.16 11.26
C ASP A 143 -7.50 24.41 9.79
N SER A 144 -6.39 25.11 9.57
CA SER A 144 -5.88 25.38 8.23
C SER A 144 -5.41 24.10 7.52
N ALA A 145 -4.80 23.15 8.22
CA ALA A 145 -4.38 21.86 7.68
C ALA A 145 -5.60 20.99 7.34
N ILE A 146 -6.58 20.92 8.24
CA ILE A 146 -7.86 20.22 8.01
C ILE A 146 -8.58 20.78 6.79
N ALA A 147 -8.62 22.11 6.64
CA ALA A 147 -9.23 22.76 5.49
C ALA A 147 -8.57 22.35 4.17
N ARG A 148 -7.23 22.17 4.13
CA ARG A 148 -6.52 21.71 2.93
C ARG A 148 -6.94 20.30 2.51
N TYR A 149 -7.01 19.36 3.45
CA TYR A 149 -7.45 17.99 3.18
C TYR A 149 -8.91 17.92 2.75
N ASN A 150 -9.80 18.59 3.51
CA ASN A 150 -11.23 18.56 3.24
C ASN A 150 -11.60 19.25 1.92
N ALA A 151 -10.77 20.20 1.44
CA ALA A 151 -10.94 20.82 0.12
C ALA A 151 -10.73 19.85 -1.05
N LEU A 152 -10.11 18.68 -0.84
CA LEU A 152 -9.97 17.63 -1.86
C LEU A 152 -11.15 16.65 -1.90
N ASN A 153 -12.14 16.84 -1.03
CA ASN A 153 -13.35 16.02 -0.98
C ASN A 153 -13.03 14.50 -0.94
N LEU A 154 -12.10 14.11 -0.07
CA LEU A 154 -11.71 12.71 0.08
C LEU A 154 -12.88 11.85 0.60
N ALA A 155 -12.77 10.52 0.48
CA ALA A 155 -13.73 9.55 1.00
C ALA A 155 -13.84 9.57 2.54
N PHE A 156 -12.95 10.30 3.22
CA PHE A 156 -13.09 10.69 4.61
C PHE A 156 -12.95 12.21 4.79
N GLN A 157 -13.39 12.72 5.94
CA GLN A 157 -13.18 14.11 6.34
C GLN A 157 -12.46 14.17 7.69
N PHE A 158 -11.50 15.06 7.80
CA PHE A 158 -10.95 15.44 9.10
C PHE A 158 -11.89 16.42 9.81
N VAL A 159 -12.11 16.21 11.09
CA VAL A 159 -12.98 17.07 11.90
C VAL A 159 -12.28 17.36 13.21
N ARG A 160 -11.99 18.64 13.50
CA ARG A 160 -11.49 19.02 14.81
C ARG A 160 -12.62 18.98 15.84
N ILE A 161 -12.37 18.33 16.97
CA ILE A 161 -13.32 18.24 18.10
C ILE A 161 -12.77 18.94 19.34
N THR A 162 -13.69 19.38 20.20
CA THR A 162 -13.39 20.06 21.47
C THR A 162 -13.83 19.27 22.71
N SER A 163 -14.70 18.26 22.56
CA SER A 163 -15.27 17.48 23.66
C SER A 163 -14.49 16.19 23.99
N SER A 164 -14.92 15.48 25.03
CA SER A 164 -14.30 14.25 25.55
C SER A 164 -14.57 12.98 24.73
N SER A 165 -15.19 13.06 23.54
CA SER A 165 -15.27 11.92 22.64
C SER A 165 -13.86 11.45 22.29
N THR A 166 -13.66 10.13 22.20
CA THR A 166 -12.36 9.53 21.84
C THR A 166 -11.94 10.02 20.46
N PRO A 167 -10.92 10.89 20.35
CA PRO A 167 -10.42 11.32 19.05
C PRO A 167 -9.71 10.16 18.36
N ASP A 168 -9.71 10.17 17.04
CA ASP A 168 -8.90 9.28 16.22
C ASP A 168 -7.43 9.72 16.25
N ILE A 169 -7.15 11.03 16.28
CA ILE A 169 -5.79 11.60 16.33
C ILE A 169 -5.69 12.67 17.42
N ASN A 170 -4.71 12.55 18.31
CA ASN A 170 -4.39 13.55 19.33
C ASN A 170 -3.14 14.35 18.96
N ILE A 171 -3.26 15.68 18.87
CA ILE A 171 -2.13 16.60 18.72
C ILE A 171 -1.74 17.10 20.11
N THR A 172 -0.52 16.79 20.54
CA THR A 172 -0.03 17.06 21.89
C THR A 172 1.27 17.86 21.89
N SER A 173 1.52 18.59 22.96
CA SER A 173 2.82 19.24 23.20
C SER A 173 3.85 18.20 23.63
N ASN A 174 5.05 18.25 23.07
CA ASN A 174 6.19 17.43 23.45
C ASN A 174 7.50 18.23 23.38
N SER A 175 8.56 17.69 23.98
CA SER A 175 9.91 18.21 23.87
C SER A 175 10.76 17.19 23.09
N LEU A 176 10.90 17.44 21.80
CA LEU A 176 11.69 16.59 20.91
C LEU A 176 13.09 17.19 20.69
N PRO A 177 14.08 16.43 20.22
CA PRO A 177 15.39 16.99 19.92
C PRO A 177 15.36 18.14 18.92
N ALA A 178 16.36 19.01 19.00
CA ALA A 178 16.49 20.14 18.09
C ALA A 178 16.60 19.65 16.63
N GLY A 179 15.85 20.29 15.73
CA GLY A 179 15.76 19.89 14.32
C GLY A 179 14.57 18.97 14.00
N VAL A 180 13.86 18.44 15.01
CA VAL A 180 12.59 17.72 14.83
C VAL A 180 11.44 18.66 15.16
N PHE A 181 10.58 18.99 14.19
CA PHE A 181 9.49 19.96 14.40
C PHE A 181 8.25 19.32 15.02
N ALA A 182 7.92 18.12 14.57
CA ALA A 182 6.88 17.29 15.11
C ALA A 182 7.22 15.83 14.83
N SER A 183 6.41 14.92 15.34
CA SER A 183 6.55 13.51 15.05
C SER A 183 5.21 12.80 15.13
N SER A 184 4.98 11.86 14.23
CA SER A 184 3.77 11.03 14.16
C SER A 184 4.15 9.60 13.74
N GLY A 185 3.25 8.86 13.13
CA GLY A 185 3.46 7.46 12.77
C GLY A 185 2.47 7.05 11.70
N PHE A 186 2.47 5.76 11.37
CA PHE A 186 1.70 5.24 10.25
C PHE A 186 0.39 4.56 10.67
N PRO A 187 -0.59 4.45 9.74
CA PRO A 187 -1.85 3.77 10.01
C PRO A 187 -1.65 2.35 10.53
N THR A 188 -2.61 1.91 11.32
CA THR A 188 -2.70 0.52 11.75
C THR A 188 -3.05 -0.38 10.56
N SER A 189 -2.78 -1.67 10.69
CA SER A 189 -3.22 -2.67 9.71
C SER A 189 -4.75 -2.80 9.61
N SER A 190 -5.52 -2.35 10.62
CA SER A 190 -6.98 -2.23 10.57
C SER A 190 -7.47 -1.04 9.73
N GLY A 191 -6.54 -0.21 9.26
CA GLY A 191 -6.82 1.01 8.51
C GLY A 191 -7.36 2.13 9.38
N ASP A 192 -6.97 2.17 10.66
CA ASP A 192 -7.15 3.35 11.51
C ASP A 192 -5.95 4.27 11.38
N PRO A 193 -6.15 5.59 11.42
CA PRO A 193 -5.04 6.53 11.35
C PRO A 193 -4.11 6.35 12.56
N TYR A 194 -2.85 6.74 12.40
CA TYR A 194 -1.99 6.85 13.57
C TYR A 194 -2.55 7.89 14.53
N ASN A 195 -2.64 7.53 15.81
CA ASN A 195 -3.51 8.22 16.75
C ASN A 195 -2.87 9.39 17.50
N SER A 196 -1.64 9.76 17.17
CA SER A 196 -0.88 10.75 17.91
C SER A 196 0.02 11.61 17.02
N ILE A 197 0.05 12.90 17.27
CA ILE A 197 1.03 13.84 16.72
C ILE A 197 1.66 14.57 17.90
N LYS A 198 2.99 14.47 18.01
CA LYS A 198 3.80 15.10 19.06
C LYS A 198 4.45 16.36 18.49
N MET A 199 4.01 17.54 18.91
CA MET A 199 4.57 18.82 18.45
C MET A 199 5.75 19.24 19.31
N ASN A 200 6.90 19.59 18.71
CA ASN A 200 8.07 20.08 19.44
C ASN A 200 7.92 21.56 19.84
N VAL A 201 7.10 21.84 20.84
CA VAL A 201 6.82 23.21 21.30
C VAL A 201 8.07 23.89 21.85
N THR A 202 9.01 23.13 22.42
CA THR A 202 10.31 23.64 22.89
C THR A 202 11.12 24.27 21.76
N TYR A 203 11.08 23.67 20.56
CA TYR A 203 11.79 24.19 19.38
C TYR A 203 10.98 25.24 18.61
N LEU A 204 9.67 24.99 18.43
CA LEU A 204 8.78 25.86 17.64
C LEU A 204 8.41 27.16 18.37
N GLY A 205 8.50 27.17 19.70
CA GLY A 205 8.07 28.27 20.55
C GLY A 205 6.55 28.43 20.62
N ASN A 206 6.12 29.50 21.30
CA ASN A 206 4.69 29.75 21.58
C ASN A 206 3.96 30.53 20.48
N SER A 207 4.68 31.09 19.51
CA SER A 207 4.10 31.90 18.41
C SER A 207 4.83 31.65 17.09
N PRO A 208 4.87 30.40 16.61
CA PRO A 208 5.49 30.06 15.33
C PRO A 208 4.72 30.70 14.16
N ASN A 209 5.37 30.79 13.01
CA ASN A 209 4.72 31.17 11.75
C ASN A 209 3.56 30.19 11.45
N ILE A 210 2.35 30.71 11.28
CA ILE A 210 1.14 29.89 11.09
C ILE A 210 1.20 29.05 9.81
N GLY A 211 1.74 29.58 8.71
CA GLY A 211 1.85 28.86 7.44
C GLY A 211 2.82 27.68 7.52
N PHE A 212 3.96 27.89 8.19
CA PHE A 212 4.90 26.83 8.50
C PHE A 212 4.27 25.77 9.41
N LEU A 213 3.64 26.18 10.51
CA LEU A 213 3.00 25.25 11.43
C LEU A 213 1.85 24.48 10.76
N THR A 214 1.10 25.12 9.86
CA THR A 214 0.06 24.47 9.05
C THR A 214 0.67 23.38 8.16
N THR A 215 1.83 23.65 7.59
CA THR A 215 2.56 22.69 6.76
C THR A 215 3.06 21.52 7.59
N THR A 216 3.66 21.77 8.77
CA THR A 216 4.08 20.73 9.70
C THR A 216 2.90 19.86 10.12
N ILE A 217 1.78 20.44 10.55
CA ILE A 217 0.62 19.65 10.97
C ILE A 217 0.01 18.88 9.79
N ALA A 218 -0.03 19.47 8.59
CA ALA A 218 -0.49 18.76 7.40
C ALA A 218 0.43 17.56 7.08
N HIS A 219 1.75 17.74 7.19
CA HIS A 219 2.75 16.70 6.99
C HIS A 219 2.52 15.51 7.93
N GLU A 220 2.40 15.77 9.23
CA GLU A 220 2.14 14.72 10.22
C GLU A 220 0.79 14.03 10.01
N LEU A 221 -0.25 14.77 9.60
CA LEU A 221 -1.52 14.16 9.20
C LEU A 221 -1.36 13.25 7.98
N GLY A 222 -0.44 13.59 7.06
CA GLY A 222 -0.05 12.77 5.92
C GLY A 222 0.53 11.43 6.35
N HIS A 223 1.46 11.42 7.30
CA HIS A 223 1.96 10.19 7.92
C HIS A 223 0.86 9.41 8.64
N CYS A 224 0.00 10.09 9.42
CA CYS A 224 -1.12 9.44 10.09
C CYS A 224 -2.08 8.72 9.12
N ILE A 225 -2.09 9.09 7.84
CA ILE A 225 -2.84 8.43 6.77
C ILE A 225 -1.93 7.67 5.78
N GLY A 226 -0.69 7.39 6.14
CA GLY A 226 0.17 6.45 5.44
C GLY A 226 0.97 7.01 4.27
N LEU A 227 1.07 8.34 4.12
CA LEU A 227 2.04 8.95 3.19
C LEU A 227 3.44 8.89 3.78
N ARG A 228 4.44 8.58 2.95
CA ARG A 228 5.86 8.64 3.27
C ARG A 228 6.49 9.90 2.65
N HIS A 229 7.76 10.14 2.94
CA HIS A 229 8.43 11.31 2.39
C HIS A 229 8.66 11.20 0.89
N THR A 230 8.60 12.34 0.20
CA THR A 230 8.77 12.34 -1.26
C THR A 230 10.21 12.12 -1.70
N ASP A 231 11.16 12.52 -0.87
CA ASP A 231 12.59 12.29 -1.06
C ASP A 231 13.05 10.96 -0.42
N TYR A 232 12.16 9.96 -0.41
CA TYR A 232 12.38 8.62 0.13
C TYR A 232 13.74 8.04 -0.25
N PHE A 233 14.08 8.04 -1.55
CA PHE A 233 15.32 7.47 -2.09
C PHE A 233 16.57 8.34 -1.85
N ASP A 234 16.41 9.65 -1.62
CA ASP A 234 17.54 10.55 -1.42
C ASP A 234 17.20 11.80 -0.60
N ARG A 235 17.27 11.66 0.72
CA ARG A 235 17.13 12.72 1.72
C ARG A 235 18.16 13.84 1.60
N ARG A 236 19.24 13.67 0.81
CA ARG A 236 20.16 14.79 0.53
C ARG A 236 19.45 15.92 -0.20
N TYR A 237 18.41 15.59 -0.97
CA TYR A 237 17.64 16.54 -1.76
C TYR A 237 17.02 17.66 -0.92
N SER A 238 16.39 17.31 0.21
CA SER A 238 15.71 18.30 1.05
C SER A 238 16.50 18.67 2.30
N CYS A 239 17.25 17.73 2.87
CA CYS A 239 17.91 17.91 4.17
C CYS A 239 19.34 18.46 4.07
N GLY A 240 19.85 18.70 2.86
CA GLY A 240 21.17 19.32 2.66
C GLY A 240 22.35 18.47 3.15
N TYR A 241 22.16 17.17 3.32
CA TYR A 241 23.21 16.26 3.77
C TYR A 241 24.35 16.18 2.75
N THR A 242 25.58 16.44 3.20
CA THR A 242 26.79 16.32 2.39
C THR A 242 27.36 14.91 2.48
N SER A 243 26.67 13.92 1.89
CA SER A 243 27.13 12.52 1.84
C SER A 243 27.38 12.07 0.40
N THR A 244 28.47 11.33 0.18
CA THR A 244 28.80 10.68 -1.11
C THR A 244 27.90 9.48 -1.42
N THR A 245 27.14 8.99 -0.44
CA THR A 245 26.11 7.95 -0.59
C THR A 245 24.73 8.55 -0.32
N PRO A 246 23.72 8.28 -1.17
CA PRO A 246 22.34 8.66 -0.89
C PRO A 246 21.92 8.20 0.51
N ILE A 247 21.23 9.07 1.23
CA ILE A 247 20.64 8.76 2.52
C ILE A 247 19.15 8.57 2.24
N ASN A 248 18.59 7.41 2.52
CA ASN A 248 17.19 7.10 2.23
C ASN A 248 16.40 6.82 3.51
N GLU A 249 15.09 6.68 3.36
CA GLU A 249 14.11 6.30 4.40
C GLU A 249 14.02 4.76 4.58
N GLY A 250 15.12 4.04 4.35
CA GLY A 250 15.21 2.59 4.56
C GLY A 250 15.22 1.77 3.27
N ASP A 251 15.04 0.46 3.41
CA ASP A 251 15.08 -0.49 2.29
C ASP A 251 13.91 -0.25 1.32
N GLU A 252 14.13 -0.41 0.01
CA GLU A 252 13.18 -0.11 -1.07
C GLU A 252 11.89 -0.96 -1.02
N THR A 253 11.81 -1.83 -0.03
CA THR A 253 10.91 -2.96 0.04
C THR A 253 9.67 -2.67 0.87
N ASN A 254 9.64 -1.52 1.58
CA ASN A 254 8.55 -1.11 2.45
C ASN A 254 7.97 0.30 2.19
N ALA A 255 8.20 0.83 0.99
CA ALA A 255 7.52 2.01 0.44
C ALA A 255 6.91 1.67 -0.92
N ILE A 256 5.66 2.11 -1.13
CA ILE A 256 4.96 1.95 -2.40
C ILE A 256 4.88 3.30 -3.08
N GLN A 257 5.42 3.41 -4.30
CA GLN A 257 5.20 4.55 -5.17
C GLN A 257 3.70 4.72 -5.46
N ILE A 258 3.18 5.93 -5.35
CA ILE A 258 1.77 6.21 -5.61
C ILE A 258 1.59 6.49 -7.12
N PRO A 259 0.86 5.66 -7.87
CA PRO A 259 0.69 5.83 -9.32
C PRO A 259 0.04 7.17 -9.70
N GLY A 260 0.48 7.69 -10.85
CA GLY A 260 -0.05 8.93 -11.43
C GLY A 260 0.67 10.20 -10.96
N THR A 261 1.60 10.12 -10.00
CA THR A 261 2.46 11.25 -9.63
C THR A 261 3.63 11.35 -10.60
N THR A 262 3.97 12.55 -11.07
CA THR A 262 5.08 12.69 -12.00
C THR A 262 6.40 12.42 -11.29
N PRO A 263 7.33 11.69 -11.91
CA PRO A 263 8.56 11.28 -11.25
C PRO A 263 9.65 12.36 -11.31
N THR A 264 9.36 13.51 -11.92
CA THR A 264 10.16 14.71 -11.75
C THR A 264 9.88 15.35 -10.39
N GLY A 265 10.75 15.14 -9.40
CA GLY A 265 11.05 16.13 -8.34
C GLY A 265 9.87 16.92 -7.76
N ASP A 266 9.42 16.63 -6.53
CA ASP A 266 8.44 17.50 -5.85
C ASP A 266 9.06 18.35 -4.70
N PRO A 267 9.90 19.36 -5.00
CA PRO A 267 10.57 20.20 -3.99
C PRO A 267 9.63 20.99 -3.10
N ASN A 268 8.39 21.17 -3.55
CA ASN A 268 7.38 21.95 -2.85
C ASN A 268 6.35 21.06 -2.17
N SER A 269 6.49 19.73 -2.22
CA SER A 269 5.60 18.82 -1.53
C SER A 269 5.56 19.14 -0.04
N PHE A 270 4.35 19.08 0.52
CA PHE A 270 4.19 19.14 1.97
C PHE A 270 4.78 17.91 2.67
N MET A 271 4.96 16.77 1.97
CA MET A 271 5.55 15.52 2.47
C MET A 271 7.07 15.44 2.28
N LEU A 272 7.75 16.54 1.93
CA LEU A 272 9.21 16.52 1.85
C LEU A 272 9.83 16.43 3.25
N ALA A 273 10.85 15.58 3.44
CA ALA A 273 11.42 15.29 4.77
C ALA A 273 11.98 16.49 5.51
N CYS A 274 12.69 17.37 4.81
CA CYS A 274 13.18 18.59 5.39
C CYS A 274 12.53 19.80 4.71
N SER A 275 12.04 20.71 5.54
CA SER A 275 11.52 22.00 5.10
C SER A 275 12.24 23.12 5.84
N SER A 276 12.50 24.22 5.14
CA SER A 276 13.08 25.40 5.77
C SER A 276 12.06 26.01 6.73
N VAL A 277 12.49 26.29 7.97
CA VAL A 277 11.67 26.93 8.99
C VAL A 277 11.02 28.19 8.43
N GLY A 278 9.71 28.35 8.65
CA GLY A 278 8.94 29.51 8.16
C GLY A 278 8.31 29.32 6.78
N THR A 279 8.56 28.21 6.08
CA THR A 279 8.00 27.94 4.75
C THR A 279 6.58 27.40 4.83
N ASN A 280 5.66 27.98 4.08
CA ASN A 280 4.30 27.46 3.90
C ASN A 280 4.20 26.66 2.58
N ARG A 281 3.92 25.35 2.65
CA ARG A 281 3.76 24.48 1.48
C ARG A 281 2.31 23.99 1.36
N PRO A 282 1.47 24.64 0.53
CA PRO A 282 0.17 24.08 0.16
C PRO A 282 0.36 22.84 -0.75
N PHE A 283 -0.66 21.99 -0.86
CA PHE A 283 -0.59 20.77 -1.67
C PHE A 283 -0.30 21.08 -3.14
N THR A 284 0.76 20.47 -3.66
CA THR A 284 1.14 20.48 -5.07
C THR A 284 0.19 19.62 -5.90
N SER A 285 0.34 19.65 -7.23
CA SER A 285 -0.43 18.76 -8.11
C SER A 285 -0.16 17.28 -7.85
N ASN A 286 1.08 16.93 -7.50
CA ASN A 286 1.46 15.56 -7.16
C ASN A 286 0.90 15.14 -5.79
N ASP A 287 0.94 16.01 -4.79
CA ASP A 287 0.31 15.77 -3.48
C ASP A 287 -1.19 15.47 -3.64
N LYS A 288 -1.90 16.30 -4.42
CA LYS A 288 -3.33 16.10 -4.69
C LYS A 288 -3.59 14.81 -5.44
N THR A 289 -2.76 14.50 -6.43
CA THR A 289 -2.88 13.25 -7.20
C THR A 289 -2.69 12.04 -6.30
N ALA A 290 -1.69 12.08 -5.41
CA ALA A 290 -1.44 11.03 -4.44
C ALA A 290 -2.62 10.83 -3.48
N LEU A 291 -3.12 11.92 -2.88
CA LEU A 291 -4.25 11.88 -1.95
C LEU A 291 -5.54 11.39 -2.62
N LEU A 292 -5.84 11.85 -3.84
CA LEU A 292 -7.01 11.41 -4.60
C LEU A 292 -6.87 9.97 -5.10
N TYR A 293 -5.65 9.51 -5.41
CA TYR A 293 -5.41 8.13 -5.77
C TYR A 293 -5.71 7.18 -4.60
N LEU A 294 -5.31 7.55 -3.38
CA LEU A 294 -5.51 6.72 -2.20
C LEU A 294 -6.92 6.85 -1.62
N TYR A 295 -7.45 8.06 -1.59
CA TYR A 295 -8.61 8.42 -0.78
C TYR A 295 -9.67 9.22 -1.53
N GLY A 296 -9.63 9.26 -2.87
CA GLY A 296 -10.71 9.86 -3.64
C GLY A 296 -12.05 9.16 -3.40
N GLN A 297 -13.16 9.87 -3.61
CA GLN A 297 -14.53 9.30 -3.47
C GLN A 297 -14.81 8.17 -4.45
N PHE A 298 -14.02 8.11 -5.51
CA PHE A 298 -14.08 7.11 -6.55
C PHE A 298 -12.88 6.18 -6.40
N GLY A 299 -13.01 5.19 -5.52
CA GLY A 299 -11.91 4.31 -5.08
C GLY A 299 -11.68 3.13 -6.02
N ALA A 300 -10.70 2.28 -5.68
CA ALA A 300 -10.27 1.11 -6.46
C ALA A 300 -11.38 0.06 -6.77
N GLY A 301 -12.60 0.23 -6.25
CA GLY A 301 -13.76 -0.61 -6.54
C GLY A 301 -14.77 -0.01 -7.54
N ASP A 302 -14.56 1.22 -7.99
CA ASP A 302 -15.56 1.94 -8.81
C ASP A 302 -15.40 1.74 -10.31
N ASP A 303 -14.37 1.02 -10.78
CA ASP A 303 -14.24 0.69 -12.21
C ASP A 303 -15.53 0.05 -12.75
N GLY A 304 -15.99 0.60 -13.88
CA GLY A 304 -17.24 0.23 -14.52
C GLY A 304 -18.43 1.10 -14.12
N GLN A 305 -18.39 1.74 -12.96
CA GLN A 305 -19.46 2.64 -12.50
C GLN A 305 -19.56 3.89 -13.38
N PHE A 306 -20.78 4.38 -13.55
CA PHE A 306 -21.08 5.60 -14.28
C PHE A 306 -21.30 6.76 -13.33
N TYR A 307 -20.75 7.90 -13.70
CA TYR A 307 -20.84 9.14 -12.97
C TYR A 307 -21.32 10.25 -13.88
N GLN A 308 -22.27 11.05 -13.41
CA GLN A 308 -22.61 12.32 -14.04
C GLN A 308 -22.08 13.44 -13.16
N ASP A 309 -21.22 14.28 -13.75
CA ASP A 309 -20.72 15.47 -13.11
C ASP A 309 -21.89 16.41 -12.81
N SER A 310 -22.13 16.67 -11.52
CA SER A 310 -23.20 17.55 -11.07
C SER A 310 -23.01 19.01 -11.49
N ILE A 311 -21.78 19.40 -11.89
CA ILE A 311 -21.45 20.75 -12.31
C ILE A 311 -21.59 20.89 -13.82
N THR A 312 -20.86 20.07 -14.59
CA THR A 312 -20.83 20.18 -16.06
C THR A 312 -21.91 19.36 -16.76
N GLY A 313 -22.59 18.46 -16.05
CA GLY A 313 -23.54 17.49 -16.62
C GLY A 313 -22.87 16.39 -17.44
N GLY A 314 -21.54 16.37 -17.55
CA GLY A 314 -20.79 15.39 -18.32
C GLY A 314 -20.95 13.97 -17.75
N LEU A 315 -21.11 12.98 -18.63
CA LEU A 315 -21.17 11.57 -18.25
C LEU A 315 -19.78 10.94 -18.33
N TYR A 316 -19.43 10.14 -17.34
CA TYR A 316 -18.13 9.51 -17.19
C TYR A 316 -18.31 8.05 -16.81
N GLN A 317 -17.46 7.18 -17.36
CA GLN A 317 -17.28 5.83 -16.84
C GLN A 317 -15.94 5.76 -16.13
N MET A 318 -15.91 5.18 -14.94
CA MET A 318 -14.66 4.87 -14.28
C MET A 318 -13.99 3.71 -15.02
N MET A 319 -12.78 3.93 -15.53
CA MET A 319 -11.96 2.84 -16.05
C MET A 319 -10.53 3.05 -15.58
N GLU A 320 -9.91 2.00 -15.06
CA GLU A 320 -8.53 2.04 -14.60
C GLU A 320 -8.34 3.16 -13.56
N ARG A 321 -9.33 3.30 -12.67
CA ARG A 321 -9.38 4.29 -11.59
C ARG A 321 -9.36 5.76 -12.04
N LYS A 322 -9.62 6.00 -13.33
CA LYS A 322 -9.77 7.35 -13.87
C LYS A 322 -11.18 7.53 -14.43
N PRO A 323 -11.89 8.61 -14.10
CA PRO A 323 -13.15 8.91 -14.76
C PRO A 323 -12.82 9.30 -16.19
N ARG A 324 -13.40 8.59 -17.16
CA ARG A 324 -13.24 8.86 -18.58
C ARG A 324 -14.55 9.43 -19.10
N LYS A 325 -14.52 10.64 -19.63
CA LYS A 325 -15.73 11.28 -20.19
C LYS A 325 -16.24 10.48 -21.38
N ILE A 326 -17.52 10.13 -21.38
CA ILE A 326 -18.20 9.40 -22.45
C ILE A 326 -18.88 10.41 -23.38
N PHE A 327 -18.59 10.31 -24.66
CA PHE A 327 -19.27 11.10 -25.68
C PHE A 327 -20.53 10.40 -26.18
N SER A 328 -21.51 11.19 -26.62
CA SER A 328 -22.88 10.73 -26.88
C SER A 328 -22.99 9.61 -27.92
N GLY A 329 -22.11 9.57 -28.92
CA GLY A 329 -22.12 8.50 -29.93
C GLY A 329 -21.70 7.15 -29.34
N SER A 330 -20.74 7.15 -28.42
CA SER A 330 -20.25 5.93 -27.76
C SER A 330 -21.24 5.32 -26.78
N ILE A 331 -22.13 6.13 -26.19
CA ILE A 331 -23.16 5.64 -25.26
C ILE A 331 -24.05 4.60 -25.96
N ASN A 332 -24.44 4.88 -27.20
CA ASN A 332 -25.30 3.99 -27.97
C ASN A 332 -24.53 2.75 -28.44
N THR A 333 -23.30 2.89 -28.92
CA THR A 333 -22.52 1.77 -29.47
C THR A 333 -21.94 0.85 -28.40
N LEU A 334 -21.77 1.32 -27.16
CA LEU A 334 -21.23 0.52 -26.05
C LEU A 334 -22.31 0.01 -25.10
N TYR A 335 -23.34 0.80 -24.80
CA TYR A 335 -24.29 0.49 -23.73
C TYR A 335 -25.75 0.39 -24.19
N GLY A 336 -26.02 0.71 -25.46
CA GLY A 336 -27.37 0.71 -26.01
C GLY A 336 -28.24 1.86 -25.52
N GLY A 337 -27.63 2.96 -25.09
CA GLY A 337 -28.32 4.16 -24.61
C GLY A 337 -28.13 4.44 -23.11
N ILE A 338 -28.46 5.67 -22.70
CA ILE A 338 -28.22 6.17 -21.33
C ILE A 338 -29.18 5.57 -20.30
N THR A 339 -30.37 5.13 -20.71
CA THR A 339 -31.41 4.57 -19.83
C THR A 339 -31.02 3.25 -19.19
N ASN A 340 -30.01 2.57 -19.74
CA ASN A 340 -29.52 1.29 -19.24
C ASN A 340 -28.41 1.45 -18.19
N LEU A 341 -28.01 2.68 -17.89
CA LEU A 341 -26.87 2.98 -17.03
C LEU A 341 -27.34 3.30 -15.62
N ASN A 342 -26.70 2.67 -14.63
CA ASN A 342 -26.85 3.09 -13.24
C ASN A 342 -25.89 4.25 -12.97
N ILE A 343 -26.40 5.48 -13.01
CA ILE A 343 -25.62 6.71 -12.95
C ILE A 343 -25.61 7.26 -11.53
N ARG A 344 -24.41 7.49 -11.00
CA ARG A 344 -24.19 8.23 -9.75
C ARG A 344 -23.96 9.70 -10.07
N TYR A 345 -24.50 10.59 -9.24
CA TYR A 345 -24.33 12.03 -9.41
C TYR A 345 -23.31 12.55 -8.40
N ALA A 346 -22.19 13.09 -8.88
CA ALA A 346 -21.12 13.61 -8.03
C ALA A 346 -20.24 14.60 -8.80
N PRO A 347 -19.67 15.64 -8.16
CA PRO A 347 -18.68 16.49 -8.79
C PRO A 347 -17.42 15.70 -9.13
N ILE A 348 -16.89 15.88 -10.35
CA ILE A 348 -15.70 15.17 -10.82
C ILE A 348 -14.48 16.08 -10.72
N GLU A 349 -13.70 15.88 -9.65
CA GLU A 349 -12.47 16.65 -9.37
C GLU A 349 -11.19 15.78 -9.48
N LEU A 350 -11.28 14.62 -10.15
CA LEU A 350 -10.14 13.74 -10.39
C LEU A 350 -9.34 14.13 -11.64
N PRO A 351 -8.07 13.69 -11.74
CA PRO A 351 -7.38 13.61 -13.03
C PRO A 351 -8.20 12.76 -14.02
N ILE A 352 -8.76 13.42 -15.03
CA ILE A 352 -9.62 12.79 -16.04
C ILE A 352 -8.77 11.85 -16.89
N GLY A 353 -9.22 10.60 -17.05
CA GLY A 353 -8.62 9.67 -17.99
C GLY A 353 -8.95 10.06 -19.42
N SER A 354 -8.22 9.51 -20.40
CA SER A 354 -8.51 9.74 -21.82
C SER A 354 -10.00 9.54 -22.12
N ASN A 355 -10.64 10.47 -22.82
CA ASN A 355 -12.07 10.36 -23.10
C ASN A 355 -12.42 9.05 -23.84
N ILE A 356 -13.65 8.58 -23.69
CA ILE A 356 -14.24 7.52 -24.53
C ILE A 356 -14.97 8.24 -25.65
N LEU A 357 -14.29 8.37 -26.80
CA LEU A 357 -14.80 9.11 -27.96
C LEU A 357 -15.73 8.29 -28.84
N ASP A 358 -16.53 9.00 -29.64
CA ASP A 358 -17.40 8.43 -30.66
C ASP A 358 -16.64 7.46 -31.59
N GLY A 359 -17.26 6.32 -31.88
CA GLY A 359 -16.63 5.22 -32.61
C GLY A 359 -15.88 4.22 -31.74
N SER A 360 -15.85 4.42 -30.41
CA SER A 360 -15.49 3.34 -29.47
C SER A 360 -16.54 2.23 -29.53
N ALA A 361 -16.08 0.97 -29.56
CA ALA A 361 -16.94 -0.20 -29.73
C ALA A 361 -16.30 -1.46 -29.11
N VAL A 362 -17.11 -2.49 -28.87
CA VAL A 362 -16.60 -3.84 -28.62
C VAL A 362 -16.61 -4.63 -29.93
N LEU A 363 -15.43 -5.07 -30.36
CA LEU A 363 -15.22 -5.85 -31.56
C LEU A 363 -15.08 -7.34 -31.21
N LYS A 364 -15.61 -8.21 -32.06
CA LYS A 364 -15.43 -9.66 -32.01
C LYS A 364 -14.74 -10.13 -33.29
N SER A 365 -13.64 -10.86 -33.15
CA SER A 365 -13.02 -11.55 -34.28
C SER A 365 -14.00 -12.58 -34.86
N ASN A 366 -14.19 -12.55 -36.17
CA ASN A 366 -14.98 -13.55 -36.88
C ASN A 366 -14.30 -14.93 -36.95
N THR A 367 -12.98 -14.99 -36.77
CA THR A 367 -12.20 -16.24 -36.80
C THR A 367 -12.09 -16.86 -35.42
N SER A 368 -11.55 -16.12 -34.44
CA SER A 368 -11.24 -16.64 -33.11
C SER A 368 -12.37 -16.42 -32.10
N GLY A 369 -13.32 -15.53 -32.40
CA GLY A 369 -14.33 -15.09 -31.45
C GLY A 369 -13.78 -14.19 -30.32
N THR A 370 -12.49 -13.87 -30.33
CA THR A 370 -11.83 -13.01 -29.33
C THR A 370 -12.44 -11.62 -29.34
N LEU A 371 -12.61 -11.05 -28.13
CA LEU A 371 -13.21 -9.75 -27.93
C LEU A 371 -12.15 -8.67 -27.71
N TYR A 372 -12.37 -7.49 -28.27
CA TYR A 372 -11.51 -6.32 -28.11
C TYR A 372 -12.36 -5.07 -27.84
N PHE A 373 -11.94 -4.25 -26.90
CA PHE A 373 -12.43 -2.89 -26.76
C PHE A 373 -11.62 -1.96 -27.67
N LEU A 374 -12.30 -1.28 -28.59
CA LEU A 374 -11.72 -0.25 -29.44
C LEU A 374 -11.70 1.07 -28.65
N ASP A 375 -10.54 1.40 -28.09
CA ASP A 375 -10.32 2.53 -27.21
C ASP A 375 -9.87 3.74 -28.03
N ARG A 376 -10.80 4.66 -28.31
CA ARG A 376 -10.53 5.89 -29.06
C ARG A 376 -10.35 7.07 -28.10
N SER A 377 -9.13 7.58 -28.06
CA SER A 377 -8.75 8.67 -27.16
C SER A 377 -8.77 10.05 -27.82
N SER A 378 -8.87 11.10 -26.99
CA SER A 378 -8.82 12.51 -27.40
C SER A 378 -7.52 12.94 -28.10
N SER A 379 -6.44 12.16 -27.97
CA SER A 379 -5.17 12.39 -28.70
C SER A 379 -5.18 11.87 -30.14
N GLY A 380 -6.32 11.37 -30.65
CA GLY A 380 -6.45 10.83 -32.01
C GLY A 380 -5.92 9.40 -32.17
N THR A 381 -5.35 8.82 -31.11
CA THR A 381 -4.84 7.44 -31.09
C THR A 381 -5.98 6.47 -30.80
N THR A 382 -6.15 5.47 -31.67
CA THR A 382 -7.12 4.38 -31.50
C THR A 382 -6.37 3.10 -31.21
N LYS A 383 -6.64 2.47 -30.06
CA LYS A 383 -6.00 1.21 -29.66
C LYS A 383 -7.05 0.11 -29.55
N LYS A 384 -6.72 -1.11 -30.01
CA LYS A 384 -7.48 -2.30 -29.64
C LYS A 384 -6.96 -2.81 -28.30
N ARG A 385 -7.86 -3.08 -27.37
CA ARG A 385 -7.54 -3.58 -26.03
C ARG A 385 -8.21 -4.93 -25.85
N LEU A 386 -7.45 -5.95 -25.51
CA LEU A 386 -7.98 -7.31 -25.36
C LEU A 386 -8.98 -7.36 -24.20
N ILE A 387 -10.12 -8.00 -24.43
CA ILE A 387 -11.10 -8.38 -23.41
C ILE A 387 -10.87 -9.87 -23.13
N THR A 388 -10.18 -10.16 -22.04
CA THR A 388 -9.73 -11.51 -21.69
C THR A 388 -10.85 -12.41 -21.15
N SER A 389 -11.96 -11.81 -20.68
CA SER A 389 -13.06 -12.52 -20.04
C SER A 389 -14.39 -11.79 -20.26
N THR A 390 -15.50 -12.53 -20.30
CA THR A 390 -16.85 -11.97 -20.35
C THR A 390 -17.22 -11.17 -19.10
N ILE A 391 -16.50 -11.37 -17.98
CA ILE A 391 -16.67 -10.59 -16.74
C ILE A 391 -16.37 -9.10 -16.99
N ILE A 392 -15.40 -8.78 -17.86
CA ILE A 392 -15.06 -7.40 -18.24
C ILE A 392 -16.26 -6.72 -18.92
N LEU A 393 -17.03 -7.46 -19.74
CA LEU A 393 -18.22 -6.92 -20.39
C LEU A 393 -19.24 -6.47 -19.34
N ASN A 394 -19.48 -7.31 -18.34
CA ASN A 394 -20.39 -6.97 -17.25
C ASN A 394 -19.84 -5.84 -16.38
N LYS A 395 -18.54 -5.85 -16.06
CA LYS A 395 -17.87 -4.82 -15.25
C LYS A 395 -18.03 -3.45 -15.88
N TYR A 396 -17.67 -3.30 -17.16
CA TYR A 396 -17.81 -2.03 -17.87
C TYR A 396 -19.20 -1.86 -18.51
N TYR A 397 -20.17 -2.70 -18.15
CA TYR A 397 -21.55 -2.65 -18.66
C TYR A 397 -21.65 -2.65 -20.19
N PHE A 398 -20.65 -3.17 -20.90
CA PHE A 398 -20.70 -3.28 -22.35
C PHE A 398 -21.87 -4.18 -22.75
N ASN A 399 -22.80 -3.60 -23.51
CA ASN A 399 -24.00 -4.27 -23.95
C ASN A 399 -23.64 -5.26 -25.06
N THR A 400 -23.86 -6.54 -24.77
CA THR A 400 -23.47 -7.64 -25.67
C THR A 400 -24.23 -7.63 -27.00
N SER A 401 -25.42 -7.01 -27.05
CA SER A 401 -26.20 -6.85 -28.29
C SER A 401 -25.55 -5.89 -29.30
N TYR A 402 -24.60 -5.06 -28.87
CA TYR A 402 -23.90 -4.09 -29.71
C TYR A 402 -22.47 -4.50 -30.07
N ILE A 403 -22.07 -5.74 -29.75
CA ILE A 403 -20.78 -6.29 -30.15
C ILE A 403 -20.73 -6.43 -31.67
N GLN A 404 -19.73 -5.82 -32.29
CA GLN A 404 -19.54 -5.82 -33.74
C GLN A 404 -18.63 -6.97 -34.14
N THR A 405 -19.13 -7.89 -34.96
CA THR A 405 -18.27 -8.95 -35.52
C THR A 405 -17.55 -8.42 -36.76
N VAL A 406 -16.23 -8.50 -36.78
CA VAL A 406 -15.36 -7.96 -37.84
C VAL A 406 -14.27 -8.94 -38.23
N SER A 407 -13.62 -8.72 -39.38
CA SER A 407 -12.48 -9.53 -39.81
C SER A 407 -11.24 -9.27 -38.96
N ASP A 408 -10.37 -10.28 -38.86
CA ASP A 408 -9.07 -10.12 -38.19
C ASP A 408 -8.19 -9.05 -38.86
N SER A 409 -8.35 -8.81 -40.16
CA SER A 409 -7.64 -7.72 -40.87
C SER A 409 -8.05 -6.34 -40.36
N VAL A 410 -9.33 -6.13 -40.06
CA VAL A 410 -9.83 -4.89 -39.45
C VAL A 410 -9.29 -4.75 -38.03
N ILE A 411 -9.35 -5.80 -37.22
CA ILE A 411 -8.78 -5.79 -35.86
C ILE A 411 -7.28 -5.51 -35.90
N ASN A 412 -6.54 -6.11 -36.83
CA ASN A 412 -5.09 -5.95 -36.95
C ASN A 412 -4.64 -4.60 -37.52
N SER A 413 -5.56 -3.80 -38.08
CA SER A 413 -5.27 -2.43 -38.49
C SER A 413 -5.09 -1.46 -37.30
N TYR A 414 -5.57 -1.82 -36.11
CA TYR A 414 -5.47 -0.98 -34.91
C TYR A 414 -4.23 -1.34 -34.08
N GLN A 415 -3.60 -0.32 -33.50
CA GLN A 415 -2.50 -0.49 -32.55
C GLN A 415 -2.96 -1.28 -31.32
N THR A 416 -2.18 -2.25 -30.87
CA THR A 416 -2.48 -3.00 -29.64
C THR A 416 -2.19 -2.13 -28.41
N GLY A 417 -3.20 -1.95 -27.56
CA GLY A 417 -3.07 -1.38 -26.22
C GLY A 417 -3.08 -2.46 -25.14
N SER A 418 -2.93 -2.05 -23.89
CA SER A 418 -3.09 -2.93 -22.73
C SER A 418 -4.49 -3.55 -22.70
N SER A 419 -4.60 -4.79 -22.23
CA SER A 419 -5.89 -5.45 -22.00
C SER A 419 -6.76 -4.63 -21.04
N LEU A 420 -8.09 -4.81 -21.11
CA LEU A 420 -8.96 -4.27 -20.07
C LEU A 420 -8.85 -5.14 -18.81
N PRO A 421 -8.64 -4.56 -17.62
CA PRO A 421 -8.46 -5.34 -16.40
C PRO A 421 -9.78 -5.96 -15.93
N THR A 422 -9.76 -7.25 -15.57
CA THR A 422 -10.96 -8.06 -15.26
C THR A 422 -11.70 -7.65 -14.00
N THR A 423 -11.05 -7.21 -12.91
CA THR A 423 -11.73 -6.65 -11.73
C THR A 423 -10.87 -5.69 -10.91
N GLY A 424 -11.54 -4.77 -10.18
CA GLY A 424 -11.00 -4.05 -9.02
C GLY A 424 -11.04 -4.88 -7.71
N ASN A 425 -11.24 -6.20 -7.82
CA ASN A 425 -11.23 -7.14 -6.69
C ASN A 425 -9.99 -8.05 -6.70
N ASN A 426 -9.33 -8.26 -7.84
CA ASN A 426 -8.07 -8.97 -7.90
C ASN A 426 -7.09 -8.40 -6.87
N GLY A 427 -6.47 -9.29 -6.10
CA GLY A 427 -5.58 -8.97 -5.00
C GLY A 427 -6.25 -8.53 -3.69
N LYS A 428 -7.58 -8.58 -3.61
CA LYS A 428 -8.29 -8.57 -2.31
C LYS A 428 -8.10 -9.91 -1.61
N PHE A 429 -7.82 -9.83 -0.32
CA PHE A 429 -7.74 -10.99 0.56
C PHE A 429 -9.04 -11.11 1.36
N VAL A 430 -9.58 -12.32 1.46
CA VAL A 430 -10.77 -12.64 2.27
C VAL A 430 -10.48 -13.85 3.15
N ARG A 431 -11.14 -13.91 4.30
CA ARG A 431 -11.01 -15.01 5.25
C ARG A 431 -12.34 -15.74 5.35
N ASP A 432 -12.28 -17.06 5.33
CA ASP A 432 -13.41 -17.89 5.74
C ASP A 432 -13.54 -17.83 7.26
N GLY A 433 -14.62 -17.23 7.74
CA GLY A 433 -14.88 -17.07 9.17
C GLY A 433 -15.07 -18.39 9.93
N ALA A 434 -15.37 -19.49 9.25
CA ALA A 434 -15.54 -20.81 9.87
C ALA A 434 -14.22 -21.59 9.93
N THR A 435 -13.41 -21.53 8.87
CA THR A 435 -12.18 -22.35 8.76
C THR A 435 -10.90 -21.56 9.04
N GLY A 436 -10.97 -20.23 9.07
CA GLY A 436 -9.79 -19.35 9.12
C GLY A 436 -8.96 -19.34 7.84
N ALA A 437 -9.38 -20.08 6.80
CA ALA A 437 -8.65 -20.14 5.54
C ALA A 437 -8.61 -18.77 4.86
N VAL A 438 -7.44 -18.41 4.33
CA VAL A 438 -7.23 -17.17 3.61
C VAL A 438 -7.28 -17.41 2.11
N TYR A 439 -7.98 -16.52 1.42
CA TYR A 439 -8.12 -16.52 -0.02
C TYR A 439 -7.63 -15.21 -0.59
N VAL A 440 -7.03 -15.25 -1.78
CA VAL A 440 -6.80 -14.08 -2.62
C VAL A 440 -7.71 -14.18 -3.85
N ALA A 441 -8.34 -13.08 -4.22
CA ALA A 441 -9.02 -12.99 -5.50
C ALA A 441 -7.95 -12.88 -6.60
N MET A 442 -7.88 -13.87 -7.48
CA MET A 442 -6.95 -13.92 -8.60
C MET A 442 -7.63 -14.64 -9.76
N ASP A 443 -7.53 -14.07 -10.96
CA ASP A 443 -8.23 -14.54 -12.16
C ASP A 443 -9.72 -14.74 -11.95
N ASP A 444 -10.34 -13.74 -11.31
CA ASP A 444 -11.78 -13.69 -11.04
C ASP A 444 -12.30 -14.86 -10.19
N SER A 445 -11.40 -15.52 -9.45
CA SER A 445 -11.71 -16.62 -8.55
C SER A 445 -11.04 -16.43 -7.19
N LEU A 446 -11.69 -16.89 -6.11
CA LEU A 446 -11.05 -16.99 -4.80
C LEU A 446 -10.14 -18.21 -4.78
N ARG A 447 -8.84 -17.95 -4.76
CA ARG A 447 -7.81 -18.98 -4.68
C ARG A 447 -7.31 -19.08 -3.25
N LYS A 448 -7.43 -20.27 -2.65
CA LYS A 448 -7.00 -20.49 -1.27
C LYS A 448 -5.48 -20.46 -1.19
N LEU A 449 -4.95 -19.78 -0.20
CA LEU A 449 -3.52 -19.80 0.11
C LEU A 449 -3.25 -20.97 1.05
N ASN A 450 -2.76 -22.09 0.51
CA ASN A 450 -2.66 -23.36 1.26
C ASN A 450 -1.42 -23.47 2.15
N SER A 451 -0.53 -22.46 2.14
CA SER A 451 0.73 -22.53 2.86
C SER A 451 1.09 -21.19 3.48
N ILE A 452 1.47 -21.23 4.76
CA ILE A 452 1.94 -20.07 5.51
C ILE A 452 3.21 -19.46 4.88
N ASN A 453 4.04 -20.29 4.23
CA ASN A 453 5.23 -19.83 3.51
C ASN A 453 4.87 -19.06 2.24
N VAL A 454 3.82 -19.47 1.51
CA VAL A 454 3.34 -18.72 0.34
C VAL A 454 2.79 -17.37 0.79
N ILE A 455 2.00 -17.38 1.86
CA ILE A 455 1.46 -16.18 2.49
C ILE A 455 2.58 -15.21 2.84
N TYR A 456 3.59 -15.63 3.62
CA TYR A 456 4.60 -14.72 4.14
C TYR A 456 5.72 -14.39 3.16
N ASN A 457 6.04 -15.27 2.21
CA ASN A 457 7.18 -15.06 1.31
C ASN A 457 6.74 -14.56 -0.07
N THR A 458 5.45 -14.58 -0.39
CA THR A 458 4.98 -14.11 -1.71
C THR A 458 4.07 -12.90 -1.58
N PHE A 459 3.25 -12.83 -0.53
CA PHE A 459 2.24 -11.80 -0.36
C PHE A 459 2.53 -10.93 0.87
N ILE A 460 2.14 -9.67 0.81
CA ILE A 460 2.17 -8.71 1.91
C ILE A 460 0.86 -8.89 2.66
N MET A 461 0.89 -9.73 3.68
CA MET A 461 -0.25 -10.01 4.55
C MET A 461 0.11 -9.75 6.01
N ASN A 462 -0.65 -8.85 6.63
CA ASN A 462 -0.73 -8.73 8.09
C ASN A 462 -1.99 -9.49 8.52
N SER A 463 -1.82 -10.48 9.39
CA SER A 463 -2.82 -11.49 9.79
C SER A 463 -4.05 -10.94 10.53
N ASP A 464 -4.10 -9.63 10.76
CA ASP A 464 -4.88 -9.08 11.85
C ASP A 464 -6.09 -8.26 11.41
N HIS A 465 -6.66 -8.49 10.23
CA HIS A 465 -8.12 -8.39 9.95
C HIS A 465 -8.36 -8.51 8.44
N ILE A 466 -8.52 -9.76 7.99
CA ILE A 466 -9.01 -10.06 6.65
C ILE A 466 -10.54 -10.16 6.74
N PRO A 467 -11.30 -9.39 5.94
CA PRO A 467 -12.76 -9.36 6.06
C PRO A 467 -13.37 -10.74 5.81
N ASN A 468 -14.33 -11.11 6.67
CA ASN A 468 -15.15 -12.30 6.50
C ASN A 468 -16.15 -12.05 5.36
N ILE A 469 -15.87 -12.57 4.17
CA ILE A 469 -16.78 -12.50 3.02
C ILE A 469 -16.84 -13.87 2.38
N LEU A 470 -18.03 -14.47 2.36
CA LEU A 470 -18.32 -15.70 1.61
C LEU A 470 -19.53 -15.54 0.67
N SER A 471 -19.91 -14.32 0.31
CA SER A 471 -20.90 -14.09 -0.73
C SER A 471 -20.26 -13.45 -1.97
N LEU A 472 -20.25 -14.20 -3.08
CA LEU A 472 -20.23 -13.73 -4.48
C LEU A 472 -18.93 -13.84 -5.32
N ILE A 473 -17.99 -14.75 -5.04
CA ILE A 473 -16.91 -15.05 -6.01
C ILE A 473 -16.75 -16.58 -6.16
N ASN A 474 -16.57 -17.05 -7.41
CA ASN A 474 -16.30 -18.46 -7.72
C ASN A 474 -15.02 -18.94 -7.04
N LYS A 475 -14.97 -20.19 -6.56
CA LYS A 475 -13.74 -20.78 -6.01
C LYS A 475 -12.83 -21.22 -7.16
N GLY A 476 -11.58 -20.77 -7.12
CA GLY A 476 -10.54 -21.13 -8.08
C GLY A 476 -9.64 -22.26 -7.57
N THR A 477 -8.60 -22.58 -8.33
CA THR A 477 -7.57 -23.54 -7.89
C THR A 477 -6.78 -22.96 -6.72
N ASP A 478 -6.39 -23.80 -5.76
CA ASP A 478 -5.59 -23.34 -4.64
C ASP A 478 -4.17 -22.94 -5.07
N ILE A 479 -3.59 -21.94 -4.41
CA ILE A 479 -2.17 -21.59 -4.54
C ILE A 479 -1.39 -22.43 -3.54
N LEU A 480 -0.53 -23.30 -4.03
CA LEU A 480 0.20 -24.31 -3.26
C LEU A 480 1.62 -23.87 -2.91
N THR A 481 2.21 -24.61 -1.97
CA THR A 481 3.64 -24.51 -1.62
C THR A 481 4.52 -24.59 -2.87
N GLY A 482 5.49 -23.68 -2.96
CA GLY A 482 6.37 -23.54 -4.11
C GLY A 482 6.04 -22.30 -4.95
N SER A 483 4.80 -21.78 -4.85
CA SER A 483 4.43 -20.52 -5.48
C SER A 483 5.23 -19.37 -4.90
N ARG A 484 5.81 -18.53 -5.76
CA ARG A 484 6.74 -17.44 -5.38
C ARG A 484 7.02 -16.51 -6.55
N LEU A 485 7.61 -15.36 -6.28
CA LEU A 485 8.09 -14.44 -7.31
C LEU A 485 9.48 -14.84 -7.77
N ILE A 486 9.70 -14.86 -9.08
CA ILE A 486 10.97 -15.22 -9.69
C ILE A 486 11.37 -14.24 -10.80
N LYS A 487 12.67 -14.03 -10.97
CA LYS A 487 13.27 -13.33 -12.11
C LYS A 487 14.57 -14.00 -12.53
N THR A 488 15.12 -13.60 -13.66
CA THR A 488 16.48 -14.01 -14.06
C THR A 488 17.49 -12.93 -13.73
N SER A 489 18.78 -13.27 -13.72
CA SER A 489 19.84 -12.28 -13.54
C SER A 489 20.05 -11.38 -14.76
N THR A 490 19.45 -11.74 -15.89
CA THR A 490 19.65 -11.10 -17.20
C THR A 490 18.44 -10.28 -17.68
N SER A 491 17.29 -10.40 -17.02
CA SER A 491 16.08 -9.63 -17.33
C SER A 491 15.49 -9.03 -16.05
N ASP A 492 14.91 -7.84 -16.19
CA ASP A 492 14.12 -7.20 -15.14
C ASP A 492 12.66 -7.69 -15.14
N ASP A 493 12.28 -8.56 -16.08
CA ASP A 493 10.97 -9.21 -16.12
C ASP A 493 10.77 -10.09 -14.89
N VAL A 494 9.66 -9.87 -14.18
CA VAL A 494 9.29 -10.65 -13.01
C VAL A 494 8.08 -11.52 -13.31
N TYR A 495 8.11 -12.74 -12.79
CA TYR A 495 7.06 -13.73 -12.95
C TYR A 495 6.55 -14.17 -11.59
N PHE A 496 5.24 -14.35 -11.48
CA PHE A 496 4.65 -15.17 -10.43
C PHE A 496 4.74 -16.64 -10.88
N LEU A 497 5.52 -17.45 -10.17
CA LEU A 497 5.48 -18.89 -10.30
C LEU A 497 4.25 -19.39 -9.55
N ASP A 498 3.27 -19.88 -10.30
CA ASP A 498 1.97 -20.31 -9.81
C ASP A 498 1.94 -21.85 -9.73
N VAL A 499 2.00 -22.38 -8.51
CA VAL A 499 1.96 -23.82 -8.26
C VAL A 499 0.55 -24.20 -7.80
N HIS A 500 -0.15 -25.00 -8.60
CA HIS A 500 -1.54 -25.37 -8.32
C HIS A 500 -1.90 -26.76 -8.84
N LYS A 501 -3.11 -27.23 -8.54
CA LYS A 501 -3.64 -28.49 -9.08
C LYS A 501 -4.38 -28.25 -10.38
N ASP A 502 -4.08 -29.04 -11.41
CA ASP A 502 -4.87 -29.09 -12.65
C ASP A 502 -6.20 -29.82 -12.42
N ILE A 503 -7.04 -29.90 -13.47
CA ILE A 503 -8.34 -30.58 -13.43
C ILE A 503 -8.26 -32.08 -13.09
N ASN A 504 -7.09 -32.69 -13.28
CA ASN A 504 -6.82 -34.11 -13.01
C ASN A 504 -6.19 -34.32 -11.62
N GLY A 505 -5.96 -33.25 -10.85
CA GLY A 505 -5.32 -33.30 -9.54
C GLY A 505 -3.80 -33.39 -9.57
N SER A 506 -3.16 -33.24 -10.74
CA SER A 506 -1.70 -33.16 -10.88
C SER A 506 -1.20 -31.79 -10.46
N THR A 507 -0.05 -31.74 -9.79
CA THR A 507 0.58 -30.45 -9.45
C THR A 507 1.29 -29.92 -10.68
N ILE A 508 0.92 -28.71 -11.11
CA ILE A 508 1.57 -27.98 -12.20
C ILE A 508 2.20 -26.69 -11.66
N SER A 509 3.24 -26.22 -12.34
CA SER A 509 3.97 -24.99 -12.01
C SER A 509 4.09 -24.15 -13.27
N GLU A 510 3.41 -23.01 -13.31
CA GLU A 510 3.41 -22.11 -14.46
C GLU A 510 4.02 -20.76 -14.10
N LYS A 511 4.85 -20.20 -14.99
CA LYS A 511 5.35 -18.84 -14.87
C LYS A 511 4.33 -17.88 -15.50
N ARG A 512 3.91 -16.89 -14.73
CA ARG A 512 2.93 -15.88 -15.14
C ARG A 512 3.58 -14.52 -15.09
N HIS A 513 3.67 -13.87 -16.23
CA HIS A 513 4.40 -12.61 -16.35
C HIS A 513 3.68 -11.47 -15.61
N ILE A 514 4.44 -10.58 -14.98
CA ILE A 514 3.96 -9.39 -14.27
C ILE A 514 4.45 -8.15 -15.03
N TYR A 515 3.55 -7.52 -15.79
CA TYR A 515 3.94 -6.48 -16.75
C TYR A 515 4.27 -5.10 -16.14
N ASN A 516 3.80 -4.81 -14.93
CA ASN A 516 3.98 -3.51 -14.31
C ASN A 516 3.83 -3.56 -12.79
N MET A 517 4.26 -2.48 -12.13
CA MET A 517 4.22 -2.32 -10.69
C MET A 517 2.79 -2.28 -10.11
N GLU A 518 1.80 -1.84 -10.90
CA GLU A 518 0.40 -1.82 -10.45
C GLU A 518 -0.14 -3.22 -10.15
N ILE A 519 0.38 -4.25 -10.82
CA ILE A 519 0.04 -5.65 -10.55
C ILE A 519 0.66 -6.14 -9.24
N PHE A 520 1.90 -5.73 -8.92
CA PHE A 520 2.50 -5.99 -7.62
C PHE A 520 1.66 -5.41 -6.49
N ASP A 521 1.24 -4.17 -6.64
CA ASP A 521 0.37 -3.47 -5.70
C ASP A 521 -0.99 -4.15 -5.56
N ARG A 522 -1.59 -4.51 -6.70
CA ARG A 522 -2.90 -5.15 -6.76
C ARG A 522 -2.89 -6.41 -5.92
N TYR A 523 -2.00 -7.35 -6.24
CA TYR A 523 -1.91 -8.65 -5.55
C TYR A 523 -1.14 -8.60 -4.24
N ARG A 524 -0.63 -7.44 -3.83
CA ARG A 524 0.23 -7.26 -2.65
C ARG A 524 1.45 -8.19 -2.69
N PHE A 525 2.16 -8.23 -3.81
CA PHE A 525 3.35 -9.06 -3.96
C PHE A 525 4.56 -8.48 -3.19
N LYS A 526 5.33 -9.35 -2.52
CA LYS A 526 6.55 -8.97 -1.80
C LYS A 526 7.75 -8.85 -2.74
N ILE A 527 8.07 -7.62 -3.15
CA ILE A 527 9.19 -7.35 -4.06
C ILE A 527 10.54 -7.79 -3.48
N ASN A 528 10.76 -7.67 -2.17
CA ASN A 528 11.98 -8.18 -1.52
C ASN A 528 12.14 -9.70 -1.54
N GLN A 529 11.09 -10.44 -1.85
CA GLN A 529 11.12 -11.91 -1.88
C GLN A 529 11.24 -12.45 -3.30
N ILE A 530 11.51 -11.60 -4.30
CA ILE A 530 11.78 -12.05 -5.66
C ILE A 530 13.07 -12.86 -5.68
N GLN A 531 12.95 -14.13 -6.06
CA GLN A 531 14.10 -15.03 -6.14
C GLN A 531 14.72 -14.98 -7.54
N THR A 532 16.05 -14.93 -7.60
CA THR A 532 16.76 -15.04 -8.88
C THR A 532 16.92 -16.51 -9.24
N VAL A 533 16.46 -16.90 -10.42
CA VAL A 533 16.62 -18.24 -11.00
C VAL A 533 17.46 -18.17 -12.29
N THR A 534 18.04 -19.29 -12.70
CA THR A 534 18.71 -19.36 -14.00
C THR A 534 17.68 -19.28 -15.14
N GLN A 535 18.10 -18.83 -16.31
CA GLN A 535 17.24 -18.80 -17.50
C GLN A 535 16.70 -20.21 -17.83
N ALA A 536 17.53 -21.24 -17.71
CA ALA A 536 17.12 -22.64 -17.91
C ALA A 536 16.02 -23.08 -16.93
N THR A 537 16.11 -22.67 -15.65
CA THR A 537 15.05 -22.94 -14.66
C THR A 537 13.78 -22.19 -15.03
N LEU A 538 13.86 -20.91 -15.41
CA LEU A 538 12.70 -20.15 -15.85
C LEU A 538 12.03 -20.80 -17.06
N ASP A 539 12.80 -21.29 -18.02
CA ASP A 539 12.29 -21.93 -19.24
C ASP A 539 11.74 -23.34 -19.02
N SER A 540 12.08 -23.98 -17.90
CA SER A 540 11.50 -25.27 -17.52
C SER A 540 10.03 -25.19 -17.07
N TYR A 541 9.54 -24.01 -16.68
CA TYR A 541 8.16 -23.80 -16.27
C TYR A 541 7.26 -23.50 -17.47
N SER A 542 6.05 -24.09 -17.49
CA SER A 542 5.05 -23.76 -18.50
C SER A 542 4.66 -22.29 -18.41
N THR A 543 4.36 -21.65 -19.53
CA THR A 543 3.94 -20.24 -19.53
C THR A 543 2.43 -20.18 -19.32
N GLY A 544 2.01 -19.57 -18.22
CA GLY A 544 0.61 -19.31 -17.91
C GLY A 544 0.17 -17.93 -18.40
N GLU A 545 -1.13 -17.65 -18.33
CA GLU A 545 -1.66 -16.33 -18.66
C GLU A 545 -1.03 -15.25 -17.76
N PRO A 546 -0.56 -14.12 -18.31
CA PRO A 546 -0.01 -13.05 -17.50
C PRO A 546 -0.98 -12.54 -16.44
N LEU A 547 -0.45 -12.09 -15.31
CA LEU A 547 -1.27 -11.43 -14.30
C LEU A 547 -1.65 -10.04 -14.80
N ASN A 548 -2.95 -9.74 -14.77
CA ASN A 548 -3.50 -8.46 -15.21
C ASN A 548 -3.93 -7.56 -14.07
#